data_AF-A0AAV7D1C3-F1
#
_entry.id   AF-A0AAV7D1C3-F1
#
_cell.length_a   1.000
_cell.length_b   1.000
_cell.length_c   1.000
_cell.angle_alpha   90.00
_cell.angle_beta   90.00
_cell.angle_gamma   90.00
#
_symmetry.space_group_name_H-M   'P 1'
#
loop_
_entity.id
_entity.type
_entity.pdbx_description
1 polymer ?
#
loop_
_entity_poly.entity_id
_entity_poly.type
_entity_poly.pdbx_seq_one_letter_code
_entity_poly.pdbx_strand_id
1 'polypeptide(L)'
;MKWAVLCRLRVGQPVNIHELGVCEARGCFVRLRVEETSCGIAARMSYIPGQPVTAVVQRVEIHKLRHGENLILGFSIGGGIDQDPSQNPFSEDKTDKGIYVTRVTEGGPAEVAGLQMGDKIMQVNGWDMTMVTHDQARKRLTKKNEEVVRLLVTRRALQEAVRQSMRQ
;
A
#
# COMPACT_ATOMS: atom_id res chain seq x y z
N MET A 1 -14.45 -18.81 32.49
CA MET A 1 -14.06 -18.11 31.25
C MET A 1 -12.70 -18.60 30.80
N LYS A 2 -12.48 -18.62 29.48
CA LYS A 2 -11.29 -19.04 28.70
C LYS A 2 -11.27 -20.51 28.25
N TRP A 3 -11.74 -20.70 27.03
CA TRP A 3 -11.51 -21.87 26.18
C TRP A 3 -10.24 -21.66 25.36
N ALA A 4 -9.35 -22.64 25.37
CA ALA A 4 -8.24 -22.76 24.43
C ALA A 4 -8.70 -23.66 23.27
N VAL A 5 -8.64 -23.18 22.04
CA VAL A 5 -8.76 -24.02 20.85
C VAL A 5 -7.40 -24.05 20.17
N LEU A 6 -6.69 -25.14 20.41
CA LEU A 6 -5.43 -25.48 19.77
C LEU A 6 -5.75 -25.98 18.35
N CYS A 7 -5.71 -25.08 17.35
CA CYS A 7 -5.90 -25.49 15.96
C CYS A 7 -4.58 -26.06 15.40
N ARG A 8 -4.49 -27.39 15.39
CA ARG A 8 -3.39 -28.16 14.83
C ARG A 8 -3.58 -28.23 13.31
N LEU A 9 -2.97 -27.31 12.54
CA LEU A 9 -2.98 -27.38 11.08
C LEU A 9 -2.13 -28.57 10.61
N ARG A 10 -2.83 -29.58 10.11
CA ARG A 10 -2.30 -30.79 9.48
C ARG A 10 -1.87 -30.41 8.05
N VAL A 11 -0.60 -30.61 7.72
CA VAL A 11 -0.04 -30.39 6.37
C VAL A 11 -0.51 -31.54 5.45
N GLY A 12 -1.14 -31.23 4.31
CA GLY A 12 -1.33 -32.19 3.21
C GLY A 12 -2.75 -32.37 2.64
N GLN A 13 -3.40 -31.31 2.16
CA GLN A 13 -4.55 -31.42 1.25
C GLN A 13 -4.38 -30.43 0.08
N PRO A 14 -4.68 -30.82 -1.18
CA PRO A 14 -4.61 -29.91 -2.31
C PRO A 14 -5.80 -28.93 -2.31
N VAL A 15 -5.52 -27.63 -2.36
CA VAL A 15 -6.53 -26.59 -2.56
C VAL A 15 -6.62 -26.21 -4.03
N ASN A 16 -7.85 -26.22 -4.55
CA ASN A 16 -8.21 -25.83 -5.91
C ASN A 16 -7.82 -24.36 -6.20
N ILE A 17 -7.30 -24.10 -7.39
CA ILE A 17 -6.58 -22.88 -7.81
C ILE A 17 -7.47 -21.63 -7.99
N HIS A 18 -8.73 -21.62 -7.53
CA HIS A 18 -9.66 -20.52 -7.81
C HIS A 18 -9.79 -19.43 -6.73
N GLU A 19 -9.00 -19.47 -5.66
CA GLU A 19 -8.91 -18.37 -4.69
C GLU A 19 -7.45 -17.92 -4.53
N LEU A 20 -7.06 -16.89 -5.28
CA LEU A 20 -5.91 -16.05 -4.93
C LEU A 20 -6.26 -15.23 -3.69
N GLY A 21 -6.37 -15.91 -2.55
CA GLY A 21 -6.51 -15.32 -1.24
C GLY A 21 -5.15 -14.84 -0.77
N VAL A 22 -5.02 -13.53 -0.57
CA VAL A 22 -3.92 -12.95 0.21
C VAL A 22 -4.00 -13.56 1.62
N CYS A 23 -3.08 -14.46 1.95
CA CYS A 23 -2.97 -14.97 3.32
C CYS A 23 -2.34 -13.87 4.19
N GLU A 24 -3.17 -13.19 4.97
CA GLU A 24 -2.72 -12.22 5.96
C GLU A 24 -2.14 -12.94 7.18
N ALA A 25 -0.85 -13.29 7.09
CA ALA A 25 -0.07 -13.68 8.25
C ALA A 25 0.53 -12.41 8.88
N ARG A 26 -0.13 -11.87 9.90
CA ARG A 26 0.44 -10.87 10.84
C ARG A 26 1.19 -9.70 10.16
N GLY A 27 0.60 -9.07 9.15
CA GLY A 27 1.11 -7.80 8.60
C GLY A 27 2.43 -7.86 7.83
N CYS A 28 2.81 -9.01 7.25
CA CYS A 28 4.03 -9.13 6.45
C CYS A 28 3.70 -9.31 4.95
N PHE A 29 4.10 -8.34 4.10
CA PHE A 29 4.03 -8.48 2.64
C PHE A 29 5.27 -9.23 2.13
N VAL A 30 5.05 -10.31 1.37
CA VAL A 30 6.13 -11.16 0.81
C VAL A 30 6.28 -10.88 -0.69
N ARG A 31 7.49 -10.58 -1.16
CA ARG A 31 7.79 -10.41 -2.59
C ARG A 31 8.03 -11.79 -3.23
N LEU A 32 7.16 -12.19 -4.14
CA LEU A 32 7.35 -13.38 -4.97
C LEU A 32 8.38 -13.07 -6.07
N ARG A 33 9.50 -13.79 -6.09
CA ARG A 33 10.40 -13.84 -7.25
C ARG A 33 10.06 -15.12 -8.01
N VAL A 34 9.61 -14.96 -9.26
CA VAL A 34 9.37 -16.08 -10.17
C VAL A 34 10.65 -16.28 -10.98
N GLU A 35 11.28 -17.45 -10.84
CA GLU A 35 12.37 -17.87 -11.73
C GLU A 35 11.87 -19.05 -12.58
N GLU A 36 12.11 -18.99 -13.90
CA GLU A 36 11.81 -20.09 -14.81
C GLU A 36 12.86 -21.18 -14.65
N THR A 37 12.41 -22.41 -14.35
CA THR A 37 13.27 -23.60 -14.39
C THR A 37 12.76 -24.56 -15.45
N SER A 38 13.66 -25.39 -15.99
CA SER A 38 13.43 -26.32 -17.10
C SER A 38 12.39 -27.42 -16.85
N CYS A 39 11.73 -27.44 -15.68
CA CYS A 39 10.72 -28.43 -15.28
C CYS A 39 9.37 -27.79 -14.88
N GLY A 40 9.14 -26.51 -15.18
CA GLY A 40 7.93 -25.77 -14.81
C GLY A 40 8.19 -24.60 -13.85
N ILE A 41 7.16 -23.79 -13.61
CA ILE A 41 7.21 -22.61 -12.73
C ILE A 41 7.31 -23.07 -11.28
N ALA A 42 8.53 -23.15 -10.74
CA ALA A 42 8.77 -23.42 -9.34
C ALA A 42 9.03 -22.08 -8.60
N ALA A 43 8.00 -21.53 -7.96
CA ALA A 43 8.17 -20.37 -7.08
C ALA A 43 8.90 -20.81 -5.80
N ARG A 44 10.22 -20.65 -5.75
CA ARG A 44 10.97 -20.78 -4.49
C ARG A 44 10.76 -19.52 -3.66
N MET A 45 9.96 -19.64 -2.60
CA MET A 45 9.89 -18.64 -1.54
C MET A 45 11.23 -18.58 -0.81
N SER A 46 12.09 -17.62 -1.15
CA SER A 46 13.24 -17.27 -0.31
C SER A 46 12.78 -16.40 0.86
N TYR A 47 12.40 -17.05 1.94
CA TYR A 47 12.27 -16.41 3.25
C TYR A 47 13.67 -16.10 3.79
N ILE A 48 14.00 -14.82 3.97
CA ILE A 48 15.21 -14.39 4.71
C ILE A 48 14.78 -14.15 6.16
N PRO A 49 15.13 -15.03 7.11
CA PRO A 49 14.83 -14.81 8.52
C PRO A 49 15.54 -13.54 9.01
N GLY A 50 14.81 -12.62 9.65
CA GLY A 50 15.40 -11.48 10.37
C GLY A 50 15.28 -10.11 9.71
N GLN A 51 14.67 -9.97 8.52
CA GLN A 51 14.27 -8.66 8.01
C GLN A 51 12.79 -8.41 8.30
N PRO A 52 12.43 -7.52 9.23
CA PRO A 52 11.05 -7.08 9.34
C PRO A 52 10.71 -6.25 8.10
N VAL A 53 9.78 -6.74 7.27
CA VAL A 53 9.06 -5.90 6.30
C VAL A 53 8.00 -5.10 7.06
N THR A 54 8.42 -4.37 8.09
CA THR A 54 7.52 -3.52 8.88
C THR A 54 7.45 -2.17 8.18
N ALA A 55 6.81 -2.13 7.02
CA ALA A 55 6.38 -0.87 6.46
C ALA A 55 5.32 -0.29 7.43
N VAL A 56 5.74 0.66 8.27
CA VAL A 56 4.84 1.45 9.11
C VAL A 56 3.82 2.16 8.22
N VAL A 57 2.57 1.75 8.34
CA VAL A 57 1.43 2.32 7.62
C VAL A 57 0.66 3.27 8.53
N GLN A 58 0.29 4.42 8.01
CA GLN A 58 -0.61 5.37 8.63
C GLN A 58 -1.96 5.30 7.93
N ARG A 59 -3.03 5.24 8.73
CA ARG A 59 -4.41 5.36 8.22
C ARG A 59 -4.78 6.84 8.18
N VAL A 60 -5.26 7.31 7.03
CA VAL A 60 -5.70 8.69 6.83
C VAL A 60 -7.12 8.66 6.27
N GLU A 61 -8.05 9.34 6.93
CA GLU A 61 -9.45 9.44 6.48
C GLU A 61 -9.73 10.87 6.03
N ILE A 62 -10.03 11.04 4.75
CA ILE A 62 -10.25 12.35 4.13
C ILE A 62 -11.73 12.47 3.77
N HIS A 63 -12.37 13.50 4.31
CA HIS A 63 -13.70 13.93 3.88
C HIS A 63 -13.55 14.90 2.71
N LYS A 64 -14.10 14.57 1.54
CA LYS A 64 -14.01 15.43 0.36
C LYS A 64 -14.76 16.73 0.61
N LEU A 65 -14.15 17.83 0.19
CA LEU A 65 -14.79 19.15 0.24
C LEU A 65 -15.59 19.36 -1.05
N ARG A 66 -16.83 19.84 -0.91
CA ARG A 66 -17.66 20.23 -2.06
C ARG A 66 -17.20 21.59 -2.57
N HIS A 67 -16.77 21.63 -3.82
CA HIS A 67 -16.38 22.85 -4.51
C HIS A 67 -17.13 22.93 -5.84
N GLY A 68 -18.23 23.70 -5.85
CA GLY A 68 -19.20 23.69 -6.94
C GLY A 68 -19.88 22.32 -7.09
N GLU A 69 -19.87 21.78 -8.31
CA GLU A 69 -20.40 20.44 -8.62
C GLU A 69 -19.41 19.30 -8.33
N ASN A 70 -18.17 19.63 -7.96
CA ASN A 70 -17.10 18.65 -7.78
C ASN A 70 -16.75 18.43 -6.30
N LEU A 71 -16.29 17.22 -6.00
CA LEU A 71 -15.73 16.85 -4.70
C LEU A 71 -14.20 16.84 -4.82
N ILE A 72 -13.53 17.68 -4.04
CA ILE A 72 -12.07 17.82 -4.05
C ILE A 72 -11.45 17.20 -2.80
N LEU A 73 -10.28 16.57 -2.98
CA LEU A 73 -9.49 16.00 -1.89
C LEU A 73 -8.38 16.94 -1.40
N GLY A 74 -7.98 17.93 -2.20
CA GLY A 74 -6.93 18.88 -1.82
C GLY A 74 -5.51 18.30 -1.83
N PHE A 75 -5.21 17.33 -2.71
CA PHE A 75 -3.84 16.87 -2.96
C PHE A 75 -3.67 16.40 -4.41
N SER A 76 -2.42 16.23 -4.84
CA SER A 76 -2.05 15.72 -6.16
C SER A 76 -1.26 14.43 -6.02
N ILE A 77 -1.41 13.54 -7.01
CA ILE A 77 -0.68 12.27 -7.08
C ILE A 77 0.31 12.27 -8.24
N GLY A 78 1.36 11.47 -8.13
CA GLY A 78 2.31 11.14 -9.18
C GLY A 78 2.69 9.67 -9.12
N GLY A 79 3.33 9.18 -10.19
CA GLY A 79 3.68 7.76 -10.32
C GLY A 79 2.57 6.92 -10.96
N GLY A 80 2.73 5.60 -10.87
CA GLY A 80 1.94 4.61 -11.60
C GLY A 80 2.82 3.70 -12.45
N ILE A 81 2.37 2.47 -12.70
CA ILE A 81 3.15 1.47 -13.44
C ILE A 81 3.47 1.87 -14.89
N ASP A 82 2.63 2.73 -15.45
CA ASP A 82 2.68 3.31 -16.79
C ASP A 82 3.54 4.59 -16.85
N GLN A 83 4.02 5.09 -15.72
CA GLN A 83 4.85 6.29 -15.66
C GLN A 83 6.33 5.91 -15.50
N ASP A 84 7.23 6.84 -15.84
CA ASP A 84 8.66 6.71 -15.61
C ASP A 84 8.97 6.91 -14.11
N PRO A 85 9.39 5.85 -13.39
CA PRO A 85 9.68 5.96 -11.96
C PRO A 85 10.94 6.79 -11.66
N SER A 86 11.83 6.99 -12.64
CA SER A 86 13.06 7.78 -12.44
C SER A 86 12.76 9.26 -12.17
N GLN A 87 11.65 9.76 -12.71
CA GLN A 87 11.18 11.14 -12.57
C GLN A 87 10.55 11.42 -11.19
N ASN A 88 10.29 10.40 -10.37
CA ASN A 88 9.70 10.59 -9.05
C ASN A 88 10.77 11.01 -8.03
N PRO A 89 10.73 12.23 -7.47
CA PRO A 89 11.71 12.68 -6.47
C PRO A 89 11.47 12.05 -5.09
N PHE A 90 10.30 11.47 -4.83
CA PHE A 90 9.90 10.95 -3.52
C PHE A 90 10.21 9.46 -3.32
N SER A 91 10.54 8.73 -4.39
CA SER A 91 10.96 7.33 -4.27
C SER A 91 12.48 7.24 -4.03
N GLU A 92 12.87 6.46 -3.02
CA GLU A 92 14.29 6.08 -2.80
C GLU A 92 14.75 5.08 -3.86
N ASP A 93 13.87 4.12 -4.17
CA ASP A 93 14.06 3.19 -5.28
C ASP A 93 13.52 3.83 -6.57
N LYS A 94 14.43 4.15 -7.49
CA LYS A 94 14.10 4.71 -8.81
C LYS A 94 13.43 3.72 -9.74
N THR A 95 13.20 2.49 -9.29
CA THR A 95 12.35 1.49 -9.96
C THR A 95 10.94 1.42 -9.36
N ASP A 96 10.67 2.14 -8.27
CA ASP A 96 9.38 2.13 -7.59
C ASP A 96 8.30 2.85 -8.40
N LYS A 97 7.31 2.07 -8.83
CA LYS A 97 6.18 2.49 -9.65
C LYS A 97 4.92 2.81 -8.86
N GLY A 98 5.02 2.90 -7.53
CA GLY A 98 3.90 3.20 -6.65
C GLY A 98 3.31 4.61 -6.88
N ILE A 99 2.20 4.86 -6.19
CA ILE A 99 1.50 6.16 -6.21
C ILE A 99 1.98 7.01 -5.03
N TYR A 100 2.39 8.24 -5.32
CA TYR A 100 2.93 9.18 -4.33
C TYR A 100 2.15 10.48 -4.31
N VAL A 101 2.06 11.09 -3.13
CA VAL A 101 1.52 12.44 -2.98
C VAL A 101 2.58 13.45 -3.39
N THR A 102 2.32 14.18 -4.48
CA THR A 102 3.27 15.16 -5.04
C THR A 102 3.03 16.58 -4.55
N ARG A 103 1.81 16.88 -4.12
CA ARG A 103 1.41 18.17 -3.57
C ARG A 103 0.24 18.01 -2.62
N VAL A 104 0.21 18.80 -1.56
CA VAL A 104 -0.95 18.94 -0.67
C VAL A 104 -1.37 20.41 -0.69
N THR A 105 -2.68 20.67 -0.73
CA THR A 105 -3.26 22.01 -0.67
C THR A 105 -3.36 22.45 0.79
N GLU A 106 -2.75 23.59 1.11
CA GLU A 106 -2.83 24.22 2.42
C GLU A 106 -4.28 24.58 2.78
N GLY A 107 -4.69 24.28 4.01
CA GLY A 107 -6.07 24.37 4.50
C GLY A 107 -7.03 23.36 3.86
N GLY A 108 -6.55 22.47 3.00
CA GLY A 108 -7.36 21.48 2.29
C GLY A 108 -7.73 20.28 3.16
N PRO A 109 -8.73 19.47 2.76
CA PRO A 109 -9.18 18.34 3.55
C PRO A 109 -8.10 17.25 3.73
N ALA A 110 -7.18 17.10 2.76
CA ALA A 110 -6.04 16.20 2.88
C ALA A 110 -5.03 16.64 3.95
N GLU A 111 -4.74 17.94 4.06
CA GLU A 111 -3.83 18.47 5.08
C GLU A 111 -4.43 18.30 6.47
N VAL A 112 -5.71 18.64 6.64
CA VAL A 112 -6.45 18.47 7.90
C VAL A 112 -6.48 17.01 8.35
N ALA A 113 -6.55 16.07 7.40
CA ALA A 113 -6.48 14.64 7.69
C ALA A 113 -5.06 14.14 8.04
N GLY A 114 -4.03 14.97 7.87
CA GLY A 114 -2.64 14.65 8.17
C GLY A 114 -1.86 13.99 7.02
N LEU A 115 -2.38 14.07 5.79
CA LEU A 115 -1.65 13.66 4.59
C LEU A 115 -0.51 14.64 4.31
N GLN A 116 0.67 14.12 3.94
CA GLN A 116 1.85 14.94 3.67
C GLN A 116 2.41 14.66 2.27
N MET A 117 3.16 15.63 1.76
CA MET A 117 3.92 15.45 0.53
C MET A 117 4.97 14.35 0.70
N GLY A 118 5.12 13.50 -0.32
CA GLY A 118 6.02 12.34 -0.31
C GLY A 118 5.42 11.08 0.33
N ASP A 119 4.20 11.14 0.86
CA ASP A 119 3.50 9.94 1.32
C ASP A 119 3.25 8.98 0.15
N LYS A 120 3.61 7.70 0.33
CA LYS A 120 3.31 6.64 -0.64
C LYS A 120 1.95 6.03 -0.31
N ILE A 121 1.04 6.03 -1.27
CA ILE A 121 -0.32 5.49 -1.11
C ILE A 121 -0.28 3.99 -1.42
N MET A 122 -0.60 3.18 -0.40
CA MET A 122 -0.66 1.72 -0.50
C MET A 122 -2.07 1.24 -0.82
N GLN A 123 -3.09 1.87 -0.21
CA GLN A 123 -4.50 1.52 -0.46
C GLN A 123 -5.42 2.74 -0.47
N VAL A 124 -6.52 2.62 -1.22
CA VAL A 124 -7.62 3.59 -1.28
C VAL A 124 -8.93 2.83 -1.08
N ASN A 125 -9.66 3.06 0.00
CA ASN A 125 -10.94 2.40 0.30
C ASN A 125 -10.85 0.86 0.20
N GLY A 126 -9.73 0.27 0.65
CA GLY A 126 -9.46 -1.16 0.60
C GLY A 126 -8.94 -1.67 -0.75
N TRP A 127 -8.86 -0.82 -1.78
CA TRP A 127 -8.25 -1.17 -3.08
C TRP A 127 -6.75 -1.01 -3.01
N ASP A 128 -6.02 -2.02 -3.48
CA ASP A 128 -4.56 -1.96 -3.60
C ASP A 128 -4.13 -0.95 -4.67
N MET A 129 -3.09 -0.16 -4.35
CA MET A 129 -2.55 0.91 -5.19
C MET A 129 -1.06 0.68 -5.54
N THR A 130 -0.51 -0.49 -5.23
CA THR A 130 0.93 -0.76 -5.44
C THR A 130 1.27 -0.99 -6.91
N MET A 131 0.36 -1.60 -7.66
CA MET A 131 0.55 -2.02 -9.05
C MET A 131 -0.58 -1.50 -9.95
N VAL A 132 -0.87 -0.21 -9.85
CA VAL A 132 -1.93 0.45 -10.64
C VAL A 132 -1.35 1.48 -11.60
N THR A 133 -2.07 1.76 -12.68
CA THR A 133 -1.73 2.88 -13.55
C THR A 133 -2.09 4.22 -12.89
N HIS A 134 -1.47 5.29 -13.35
CA HIS A 134 -1.77 6.65 -12.89
C HIS A 134 -3.26 6.98 -13.02
N ASP A 135 -3.86 6.66 -14.15
CA ASP A 135 -5.27 6.91 -14.40
C ASP A 135 -6.20 6.05 -13.54
N GLN A 136 -5.85 4.79 -13.28
CA GLN A 136 -6.58 3.94 -12.35
C GLN A 136 -6.56 4.54 -10.95
N ALA A 137 -5.39 4.99 -10.48
CA ALA A 137 -5.27 5.65 -9.19
C ALA A 137 -6.15 6.90 -9.09
N ARG A 138 -6.10 7.76 -10.11
CA ARG A 138 -6.95 8.94 -10.23
C ARG A 138 -8.43 8.60 -10.14
N LYS A 139 -8.89 7.64 -10.95
CA LYS A 139 -10.30 7.19 -10.99
C LYS A 139 -10.78 6.69 -9.63
N ARG A 140 -9.94 5.98 -8.87
CA ARG A 140 -10.31 5.48 -7.53
C ARG A 140 -10.46 6.63 -6.53
N LEU A 141 -9.63 7.65 -6.60
CA LEU A 141 -9.68 8.81 -5.71
C LEU A 141 -10.86 9.76 -6.04
N THR A 142 -11.20 9.92 -7.32
CA THR A 142 -12.19 10.93 -7.78
C THR A 142 -13.61 10.41 -7.97
N LYS A 143 -13.95 9.22 -7.45
CA LYS A 143 -15.32 8.70 -7.49
C LYS A 143 -16.31 9.68 -6.84
N LYS A 144 -17.34 10.08 -7.60
CA LYS A 144 -18.36 11.04 -7.13
C LYS A 144 -19.26 10.48 -6.03
N ASN A 145 -19.47 9.17 -6.00
CA ASN A 145 -20.35 8.50 -5.02
C ASN A 145 -19.67 8.24 -3.67
N GLU A 146 -18.38 8.57 -3.54
CA GLU A 146 -17.61 8.36 -2.32
C GLU A 146 -17.20 9.72 -1.75
N GLU A 147 -17.93 10.21 -0.74
CA GLU A 147 -17.61 11.47 -0.04
C GLU A 147 -16.42 11.32 0.91
N VAL A 148 -16.17 10.11 1.40
CA VAL A 148 -15.06 9.80 2.31
C VAL A 148 -14.07 8.86 1.62
N VAL A 149 -12.79 9.17 1.73
CA VAL A 149 -11.70 8.35 1.19
C VAL A 149 -10.75 7.96 2.31
N ARG A 150 -10.60 6.66 2.52
CA ARG A 150 -9.67 6.08 3.49
C ARG A 150 -8.42 5.63 2.77
N LEU A 151 -7.30 6.22 3.15
CA LEU A 151 -5.99 5.92 2.61
C LEU A 151 -5.17 5.12 3.62
N LEU A 152 -4.44 4.12 3.13
CA LEU A 152 -3.28 3.60 3.83
C LEU A 152 -2.04 4.17 3.17
N VAL A 153 -1.24 4.89 3.94
CA VAL A 153 -0.01 5.51 3.43
C VAL A 153 1.20 5.06 4.21
N THR A 154 2.36 5.05 3.57
CA THR A 154 3.64 4.85 4.26
C THR A 154 4.48 6.10 4.12
N ARG A 155 5.02 6.58 5.24
CA ARG A 155 5.90 7.74 5.30
C ARG A 155 7.30 7.32 5.73
N ARG A 156 8.32 7.84 5.05
CA ARG A 156 9.73 7.55 5.37
C ARG A 156 10.08 7.84 6.83
N ALA A 157 9.70 9.02 7.32
CA ALA A 157 9.99 9.42 8.71
C ALA A 157 9.44 8.41 9.74
N LEU A 158 8.28 7.81 9.48
CA LEU A 158 7.71 6.78 10.35
C LEU A 158 8.52 5.47 10.31
N GLN A 159 9.02 5.08 9.14
CA GLN A 159 9.91 3.91 9.01
C GLN A 159 11.20 4.13 9.79
N GLU A 160 11.79 5.31 9.66
CA GLU A 160 13.05 5.66 10.34
C GLU A 160 12.87 5.70 11.86
N ALA A 161 11.77 6.29 12.36
CA ALA A 161 11.47 6.33 13.78
C ALA A 161 11.32 4.92 14.38
N VAL A 162 10.59 4.02 13.72
CA VAL A 162 10.45 2.62 14.17
C VAL A 162 11.77 1.86 14.06
N ARG A 163 12.57 2.12 13.02
CA ARG A 163 13.90 1.51 12.90
C ARG A 163 14.85 1.96 14.02
N GLN A 164 14.74 3.21 14.47
CA GLN A 164 15.53 3.75 15.58
C GLN A 164 15.09 3.19 16.94
N SER A 165 13.78 3.02 17.17
CA SER A 165 13.29 2.45 18.44
C SER A 165 13.67 0.98 18.61
N MET A 166 13.76 0.22 17.51
CA MET A 166 14.15 -1.19 17.52
C MET A 166 15.67 -1.40 17.68
N ARG A 167 16.46 -0.32 17.70
CA ARG A 167 17.93 -0.35 17.91
C ARG A 167 18.33 -0.06 19.35
N GLN A 168 17.38 0.26 20.22
CA GLN A 168 17.57 0.45 21.67
C GLN A 168 17.13 -0.82 22.40
#